data_AF-A0A1Z9BGV0-F1
#
_entry.id   AF-A0A1Z9BGV0-F1
#
_cell.length_a   1.000
_cell.length_b   1.000
_cell.length_c   1.000
_cell.angle_alpha   90.00
_cell.angle_beta   90.00
_cell.angle_gamma   90.00
#
_symmetry.space_group_name_H-M   'P 1'
#
loop_
_entity.id
_entity.type
_entity.pdbx_description
1 polymer ?
#
loop_
_entity_poly.entity_id
_entity_poly.type
_entity_poly.pdbx_seq_one_letter_code
_entity_poly.pdbx_strand_id
1 'polypeptide(L)'
;MKKKFTSACYECRQKEAKRKSKPTSKVSICRKQWEDWKKKNHCQHCGMKDPDVLQADHITGDKRKELSNYSYWAIDPKKQMEEFKKTRCLCRFCHNVSTRKQFFKPRVNRLDTKKSRREDRVKALKMKFVLQEKLRRGSCALCQKKVTTGTSNCFIFDHGENYKKKKTSVSNYIATNKCGFPKAKLILEREMNLCRLLCSNCDWKATRKELWGHKQKKPWEEEQVTFYNF
;
A
#
# COMPACT_ATOMS: atom_id res chain seq x y z
N MET A 1 -20.50 17.25 -8.31
CA MET A 1 -19.98 16.37 -7.23
C MET A 1 -21.00 16.34 -6.10
N LYS A 2 -21.58 15.18 -5.74
CA LYS A 2 -22.41 15.09 -4.52
C LYS A 2 -21.48 15.24 -3.30
N LYS A 3 -21.66 16.30 -2.51
CA LYS A 3 -20.96 16.45 -1.23
C LYS A 3 -21.37 15.27 -0.33
N LYS A 4 -20.42 14.42 0.02
CA LYS A 4 -20.64 13.37 1.03
C LYS A 4 -20.56 14.03 2.40
N PHE A 5 -21.71 14.31 2.98
CA PHE A 5 -21.78 14.77 4.35
C PHE A 5 -21.48 13.59 5.29
N THR A 6 -20.64 13.84 6.29
CA THR A 6 -20.37 12.89 7.36
C THR A 6 -21.53 12.93 8.36
N SER A 7 -21.97 11.79 8.88
CA SER A 7 -23.08 11.70 9.84
C SER A 7 -22.81 12.36 11.20
N ALA A 8 -21.54 12.62 11.53
CA ALA A 8 -21.14 13.26 12.79
C ALA A 8 -20.53 14.65 12.53
N CYS A 9 -20.87 15.63 13.38
CA CYS A 9 -20.25 16.95 13.37
C CYS A 9 -18.76 16.87 13.76
N TYR A 10 -18.03 17.97 13.55
CA TYR A 10 -16.60 18.06 13.86
C TYR A 10 -16.30 17.72 15.32
N GLU A 11 -17.04 18.30 16.26
CA GLU A 11 -16.83 18.08 17.69
C GLU A 11 -17.04 16.62 18.09
N CYS A 12 -18.09 15.97 17.59
CA CYS A 12 -18.34 14.56 17.84
C CYS A 12 -17.18 13.69 17.35
N ARG A 13 -16.62 13.98 16.16
CA ARG A 13 -15.42 13.29 15.67
C ARG A 13 -14.19 13.55 16.53
N GLN A 14 -14.00 14.79 17.00
CA GLN A 14 -12.88 15.12 17.90
C GLN A 14 -13.00 14.42 19.25
N LYS A 15 -14.20 14.42 19.85
CA LYS A 15 -14.50 13.70 21.11
C LYS A 15 -14.23 12.20 20.94
N GLU A 16 -14.67 11.61 19.83
CA GLU A 16 -14.41 10.20 19.52
C GLU A 16 -12.92 9.91 19.32
N ALA A 17 -12.20 10.76 18.59
CA ALA A 17 -10.76 10.64 18.39
C ALA A 17 -10.00 10.70 19.72
N LYS A 18 -10.32 11.68 20.59
CA LYS A 18 -9.76 11.81 21.94
C LYS A 18 -10.05 10.57 22.79
N ARG A 19 -11.28 10.03 22.72
CA ARG A 19 -11.64 8.80 23.44
C ARG A 19 -10.81 7.60 22.98
N LYS A 20 -10.63 7.44 21.65
CA LYS A 20 -9.83 6.37 21.04
C LYS A 20 -8.32 6.54 21.25
N SER A 21 -7.84 7.76 21.48
CA SER A 21 -6.42 8.02 21.76
C SER A 21 -6.04 7.77 23.22
N LYS A 22 -7.01 7.65 24.14
CA LYS A 22 -6.73 7.29 25.54
C LYS A 22 -5.96 5.95 25.58
N PRO A 23 -4.84 5.84 26.32
CA PRO A 23 -4.04 4.62 26.40
C PRO A 23 -4.82 3.38 26.84
N THR A 24 -5.85 3.58 27.67
CA THR A 24 -6.72 2.52 28.21
C THR A 24 -7.83 2.09 27.26
N SER A 25 -8.05 2.80 26.15
CA SER A 25 -9.07 2.41 25.19
C SER A 25 -8.67 1.11 24.48
N LYS A 26 -9.64 0.22 24.23
CA LYS A 26 -9.38 -1.05 23.54
C LYS A 26 -8.70 -0.86 22.18
N VAL A 27 -9.01 0.23 21.45
CA VAL A 27 -8.35 0.59 20.18
C VAL A 27 -6.86 0.91 20.40
N SER A 28 -6.53 1.70 21.42
CA SER A 28 -5.14 2.02 21.76
C SER A 28 -4.36 0.79 22.21
N ILE A 29 -4.98 -0.10 22.98
CA ILE A 29 -4.41 -1.40 23.37
C ILE A 29 -4.08 -2.23 22.12
N CYS A 30 -5.02 -2.41 21.19
CA CYS A 30 -4.80 -3.17 19.95
C CYS A 30 -3.70 -2.55 19.07
N ARG A 31 -3.62 -1.21 19.03
CA ARG A 31 -2.56 -0.49 18.34
C ARG A 31 -1.20 -0.75 18.99
N LYS A 32 -1.11 -0.67 20.31
CA LYS A 32 0.12 -0.95 21.06
C LYS A 32 0.57 -2.39 20.85
N GLN A 33 -0.35 -3.36 20.91
CA GLN A 33 -0.05 -4.77 20.62
C GLN A 33 0.57 -4.94 19.22
N TRP A 34 0.03 -4.27 18.19
CA TRP A 34 0.60 -4.27 16.85
C TRP A 34 2.00 -3.64 16.79
N GLU A 35 2.18 -2.47 17.40
CA GLU A 35 3.47 -1.78 17.44
C GLU A 35 4.54 -2.60 18.18
N ASP A 36 4.19 -3.18 19.34
CA ASP A 36 5.07 -4.04 20.12
C ASP A 36 5.40 -5.34 19.38
N TRP A 37 4.42 -5.96 18.71
CA TRP A 37 4.67 -7.11 17.86
C TRP A 37 5.71 -6.79 16.77
N LYS A 38 5.58 -5.64 16.07
CA LYS A 38 6.56 -5.26 15.05
C LYS A 38 7.94 -4.97 15.61
N LYS A 39 8.05 -4.40 16.81
CA LYS A 39 9.35 -4.13 17.47
C LYS A 39 10.06 -5.41 17.91
N LYS A 40 9.31 -6.42 18.35
CA LYS A 40 9.84 -7.71 18.82
C LYS A 40 10.17 -8.68 17.69
N ASN A 41 9.74 -8.40 16.47
CA ASN A 41 9.90 -9.28 15.32
C ASN A 41 10.78 -8.66 14.24
N HIS A 42 11.24 -9.50 13.32
CA HIS A 42 11.99 -9.12 12.14
C HIS A 42 11.55 -9.97 10.95
N CYS A 43 11.86 -9.53 9.73
CA CYS A 43 11.54 -10.28 8.53
C CYS A 43 12.25 -11.64 8.56
N GLN A 44 11.49 -12.73 8.62
CA GLN A 44 12.04 -14.09 8.65
C GLN A 44 12.85 -14.46 7.40
N HIS A 45 12.62 -13.79 6.27
CA HIS A 45 13.36 -14.08 5.03
C HIS A 45 14.65 -13.27 4.85
N CYS A 46 14.76 -12.07 5.43
CA CYS A 46 15.90 -11.18 5.14
C CYS A 46 16.44 -10.42 6.36
N GLY A 47 15.97 -10.72 7.57
CA GLY A 47 16.44 -10.11 8.81
C GLY A 47 16.03 -8.65 9.03
N MET A 48 15.32 -8.01 8.10
CA MET A 48 14.91 -6.60 8.23
C MET A 48 14.11 -6.35 9.50
N LYS A 49 14.58 -5.42 10.34
CA LYS A 49 14.00 -5.10 11.66
C LYS A 49 13.12 -3.86 11.68
N ASP A 50 13.05 -3.13 10.57
CA ASP A 50 12.36 -1.84 10.51
C ASP A 50 10.83 -2.00 10.66
N PRO A 51 10.24 -1.57 11.78
CA PRO A 51 8.81 -1.77 12.06
C PRO A 51 7.88 -1.08 11.07
N ASP A 52 8.32 -0.09 10.30
CA ASP A 52 7.42 0.59 9.36
C ASP A 52 7.10 -0.27 8.15
N VAL A 53 8.00 -1.17 7.75
CA VAL A 53 7.85 -2.01 6.55
C VAL A 53 7.52 -3.47 6.87
N LEU A 54 7.43 -3.84 8.15
CA LEU A 54 7.02 -5.17 8.59
C LEU A 54 5.51 -5.38 8.45
N GLN A 55 5.15 -6.56 7.97
CA GLN A 55 3.81 -7.05 7.74
C GLN A 55 3.65 -8.43 8.39
N ALA A 56 2.44 -8.71 8.85
CA ALA A 56 2.06 -10.02 9.32
C ALA A 56 1.47 -10.80 8.13
N ASP A 57 2.20 -11.83 7.69
CA ASP A 57 1.83 -12.72 6.60
C ASP A 57 1.19 -13.97 7.20
N HIS A 58 -0.07 -14.22 6.88
CA HIS A 58 -0.82 -15.37 7.40
C HIS A 58 -0.29 -16.67 6.78
N ILE A 59 0.07 -17.64 7.64
CA ILE A 59 0.63 -18.93 7.22
C ILE A 59 -0.27 -20.12 7.55
N THR A 60 -1.14 -20.00 8.55
CA THR A 60 -1.99 -21.08 9.01
C THR A 60 -3.39 -20.58 9.35
N GLY A 61 -4.37 -21.47 9.17
CA GLY A 61 -5.78 -21.18 9.46
C GLY A 61 -6.39 -20.07 8.61
N ASP A 62 -7.67 -19.80 8.87
CA ASP A 62 -8.37 -18.72 8.18
C ASP A 62 -8.06 -17.36 8.81
N LYS A 63 -7.68 -16.42 7.95
CA LYS A 63 -7.51 -15.01 8.31
C LYS A 63 -8.86 -14.42 8.70
N ARG A 64 -8.99 -14.00 9.96
CA ARG A 64 -10.20 -13.31 10.44
C ARG A 64 -10.23 -11.86 9.98
N LYS A 65 -9.13 -11.13 10.20
CA LYS A 65 -8.98 -9.73 9.80
C LYS A 65 -7.52 -9.31 9.71
N GLU A 66 -7.25 -8.17 9.08
CA GLU A 66 -5.94 -7.52 9.14
C GLU A 66 -5.59 -7.18 10.60
N LEU A 67 -4.40 -7.57 11.06
CA LEU A 67 -3.90 -7.26 12.41
C LEU A 67 -3.74 -5.76 12.68
N SER A 68 -3.66 -4.93 11.63
CA SER A 68 -3.65 -3.47 11.74
C SER A 68 -5.06 -2.84 11.87
N ASN A 69 -6.15 -3.62 11.81
CA ASN A 69 -7.51 -3.11 11.95
C ASN A 69 -7.93 -3.01 13.42
N TYR A 70 -7.41 -2.02 14.12
CA TYR A 70 -7.60 -1.87 15.57
C TYR A 70 -9.06 -1.73 15.98
N SER A 71 -9.91 -1.12 15.15
CA SER A 71 -11.34 -0.97 15.43
C SER A 71 -12.07 -2.32 15.50
N TYR A 72 -11.71 -3.27 14.62
CA TYR A 72 -12.27 -4.62 14.64
C TYR A 72 -11.79 -5.38 15.89
N TRP A 73 -10.49 -5.35 16.15
CA TRP A 73 -9.89 -6.05 17.29
C TRP A 73 -10.28 -5.45 18.63
N ALA A 74 -10.66 -4.17 18.68
CA ALA A 74 -11.11 -3.51 19.90
C ALA A 74 -12.40 -4.10 20.49
N ILE A 75 -13.10 -4.99 19.80
CA ILE A 75 -14.18 -5.79 20.42
C ILE A 75 -13.58 -6.68 21.52
N ASP A 76 -12.50 -7.38 21.19
CA ASP A 76 -11.75 -8.29 22.06
C ASP A 76 -10.24 -8.30 21.70
N PRO A 77 -9.42 -7.49 22.38
CA PRO A 77 -7.98 -7.41 22.10
C PRO A 77 -7.22 -8.74 22.29
N LYS A 78 -7.76 -9.70 23.05
CA LYS A 78 -7.10 -11.01 23.23
C LYS A 78 -7.10 -11.82 21.94
N LYS A 79 -8.17 -11.71 21.14
CA LYS A 79 -8.27 -12.38 19.83
C LYS A 79 -7.26 -11.86 18.80
N GLN A 80 -6.81 -10.61 18.92
CA GLN A 80 -5.72 -10.10 18.09
C GLN A 80 -4.41 -10.83 18.39
N MET A 81 -4.16 -11.13 19.67
CA MET A 81 -2.99 -11.90 20.11
C MET A 81 -3.00 -13.34 19.61
N GLU A 82 -4.16 -13.98 19.59
CA GLU A 82 -4.33 -15.30 18.96
C GLU A 82 -4.07 -15.24 17.46
N GLU A 83 -4.57 -14.21 16.78
CA GLU A 83 -4.37 -14.04 15.35
C GLU A 83 -2.89 -13.80 15.01
N PHE A 84 -2.11 -13.11 15.85
CA PHE A 84 -0.66 -12.99 15.66
C PHE A 84 0.04 -14.34 15.54
N LYS A 85 -0.39 -15.35 16.31
CA LYS A 85 0.21 -16.70 16.32
C LYS A 85 0.06 -17.43 14.99
N LYS A 86 -0.87 -17.02 14.13
CA LYS A 86 -1.12 -17.59 12.80
C LYS A 86 -0.28 -16.94 11.70
N THR A 87 0.56 -15.98 12.06
CA THR A 87 1.29 -15.15 11.11
C THR A 87 2.79 -15.30 11.29
N ARG A 88 3.52 -15.13 10.19
CA ARG A 88 4.95 -14.85 10.21
C ARG A 88 5.23 -13.38 9.94
N CYS A 89 6.36 -12.89 10.43
CA CYS A 89 6.77 -11.52 10.20
C CYS A 89 7.62 -11.42 8.92
N LEU A 90 7.14 -10.67 7.92
CA LEU A 90 7.87 -10.40 6.69
C LEU A 90 7.95 -8.89 6.42
N CYS A 91 9.05 -8.41 5.85
CA CYS A 91 9.05 -7.07 5.27
C CYS A 91 8.19 -7.06 4.00
N ARG A 92 7.64 -5.90 3.64
CA ARG A 92 6.75 -5.72 2.49
C ARG A 92 7.32 -6.25 1.18
N PHE A 93 8.63 -6.12 0.97
CA PHE A 93 9.32 -6.72 -0.18
C PHE A 93 9.22 -8.24 -0.19
N CYS A 94 9.62 -8.92 0.89
CA CYS A 94 9.59 -10.38 1.00
C CYS A 94 8.16 -10.95 1.02
N HIS A 95 7.23 -10.20 1.62
CA HIS A 95 5.81 -10.51 1.56
C HIS A 95 5.32 -10.49 0.11
N ASN A 96 5.61 -9.42 -0.64
CA ASN A 96 5.25 -9.33 -2.07
C ASN A 96 5.90 -10.43 -2.94
N VAL A 97 7.10 -10.91 -2.59
CA VAL A 97 7.70 -12.09 -3.25
C VAL A 97 6.85 -13.34 -2.98
N SER A 98 6.43 -13.56 -1.74
CA SER A 98 5.62 -14.72 -1.33
C SER A 98 4.22 -14.70 -1.97
N THR A 99 3.54 -13.55 -1.95
CA THR A 99 2.18 -13.43 -2.52
C THR A 99 2.18 -13.49 -4.05
N ARG A 100 3.30 -13.21 -4.74
CA ARG A 100 3.40 -13.26 -6.21
C ARG A 100 2.99 -14.61 -6.79
N LYS A 101 3.24 -15.72 -6.06
CA LYS A 101 2.79 -17.07 -6.46
C LYS A 101 1.28 -17.15 -6.70
N GLN A 102 0.49 -16.18 -6.20
CA GLN A 102 -0.97 -16.17 -6.28
C GLN A 102 -1.52 -15.17 -7.32
N PHE A 103 -0.86 -14.03 -7.58
CA PHE A 103 -1.40 -12.94 -8.43
C PHE A 103 -1.46 -13.24 -9.93
N PHE A 104 -0.64 -14.17 -10.42
CA PHE A 104 -0.64 -14.59 -11.83
C PHE A 104 -1.58 -15.77 -12.10
N LYS A 105 -2.31 -16.27 -11.09
CA LYS A 105 -3.33 -17.28 -11.35
C LYS A 105 -4.41 -16.65 -12.26
N PRO A 106 -4.76 -17.30 -13.37
CA PRO A 106 -5.91 -16.91 -14.18
C PRO A 106 -7.13 -16.77 -13.26
N ARG A 107 -7.95 -15.75 -13.49
CA ARG A 107 -9.26 -15.70 -12.79
C ARG A 107 -10.05 -16.91 -13.29
N VAL A 108 -10.27 -17.88 -12.40
CA VAL A 108 -10.88 -19.18 -12.70
C VAL A 108 -12.32 -19.11 -13.26
N ASN A 109 -12.95 -17.92 -13.30
CA ASN A 109 -14.35 -17.75 -13.71
C ASN A 109 -14.54 -16.67 -14.80
N ARG A 110 -13.56 -16.49 -15.70
CA ARG A 110 -13.71 -15.54 -16.81
C ARG A 110 -14.21 -16.25 -18.07
N LEU A 111 -15.30 -15.76 -18.66
CA LEU A 111 -15.84 -16.28 -19.93
C LEU A 111 -14.76 -16.28 -21.04
N ASP A 112 -14.51 -17.43 -21.67
CA ASP A 112 -13.52 -17.59 -22.74
C ASP A 112 -14.06 -17.08 -24.10
N THR A 113 -14.29 -15.77 -24.16
CA THR A 113 -14.73 -15.09 -25.38
C THR A 113 -13.54 -14.53 -26.16
N LYS A 114 -13.71 -14.32 -27.48
CA LYS A 114 -12.71 -13.63 -28.32
C LYS A 114 -12.29 -12.27 -27.72
N LYS A 115 -13.25 -11.54 -27.13
CA LYS A 115 -13.00 -10.26 -26.43
C LYS A 115 -12.10 -10.45 -25.21
N SER A 116 -12.40 -11.44 -24.36
CA SER A 116 -11.59 -11.77 -23.18
C SER A 116 -10.14 -12.09 -23.56
N ARG A 117 -9.93 -12.96 -24.55
CA ARG A 117 -8.59 -13.32 -25.04
C ARG A 117 -7.83 -12.11 -25.58
N ARG A 118 -8.48 -11.22 -26.33
CA ARG A 118 -7.88 -9.97 -26.82
C ARG A 118 -7.44 -9.07 -25.67
N GLU A 119 -8.30 -8.91 -24.67
CA GLU A 119 -8.02 -8.11 -23.49
C GLU A 119 -6.85 -8.64 -22.66
N ASP A 120 -6.74 -9.96 -22.52
CA ASP A 120 -5.62 -10.61 -21.83
C ASP A 120 -4.31 -10.46 -22.61
N ARG A 121 -4.35 -10.60 -23.95
CA ARG A 121 -3.18 -10.33 -24.81
C ARG A 121 -2.68 -8.90 -24.66
N VAL A 122 -3.57 -7.90 -24.68
CA VAL A 122 -3.20 -6.49 -24.49
C VAL A 122 -2.60 -6.27 -23.10
N LYS A 123 -3.19 -6.84 -22.05
CA LYS A 123 -2.66 -6.76 -20.69
C LYS A 123 -1.27 -7.39 -20.59
N ALA A 124 -1.06 -8.57 -21.19
CA ALA A 124 0.24 -9.24 -21.21
C ALA A 124 1.32 -8.40 -21.90
N LEU A 125 1.00 -7.75 -23.03
CA LEU A 125 1.91 -6.83 -23.73
C LEU A 125 2.27 -5.62 -22.86
N LYS A 126 1.29 -5.00 -22.19
CA LYS A 126 1.53 -3.90 -21.23
C LYS A 126 2.45 -4.35 -20.09
N MET A 127 2.20 -5.52 -19.52
CA MET A 127 3.02 -6.08 -18.44
C MET A 127 4.45 -6.39 -18.89
N LYS A 128 4.64 -6.93 -20.10
CA LYS A 128 5.96 -7.19 -20.68
C LYS A 128 6.74 -5.88 -20.88
N PHE A 129 6.11 -4.85 -21.42
CA PHE A 129 6.72 -3.53 -21.61
C PHE A 129 7.15 -2.91 -20.28
N VAL A 130 6.26 -2.93 -19.29
CA VAL A 130 6.54 -2.42 -17.94
C VAL A 130 7.64 -3.22 -17.25
N LEU A 131 7.68 -4.54 -17.42
CA LEU A 131 8.76 -5.39 -16.92
C LEU A 131 10.11 -5.03 -17.54
N GLN A 132 10.16 -4.84 -18.86
CA GLN A 132 11.38 -4.43 -19.56
C GLN A 132 11.89 -3.09 -19.03
N GLU A 133 11.02 -2.10 -18.81
CA GLU A 133 11.43 -0.82 -18.25
C GLU A 133 11.97 -0.96 -16.81
N LYS A 134 11.36 -1.81 -15.98
CA LYS A 134 11.86 -2.09 -14.63
C LYS A 134 13.25 -2.74 -14.67
N LEU A 135 13.46 -3.69 -15.56
CA LEU A 135 14.76 -4.35 -15.75
C LEU A 135 15.81 -3.37 -16.30
N ARG A 136 15.43 -2.51 -17.24
CA ARG A 136 16.30 -1.46 -17.82
C ARG A 136 16.81 -0.50 -16.75
N ARG A 137 15.96 -0.08 -15.80
CA ARG A 137 16.37 0.75 -14.66
C ARG A 137 17.25 0.01 -13.65
N GLY A 138 17.17 -1.31 -13.61
CA GLY A 138 18.10 -2.19 -12.89
C GLY A 138 17.98 -2.21 -11.38
N SER A 139 17.58 -1.12 -10.71
CA SER A 139 17.57 -1.06 -9.24
C SER A 139 16.52 -0.10 -8.66
N CYS A 140 16.32 -0.22 -7.35
CA CYS A 140 15.61 0.78 -6.55
C CYS A 140 16.41 2.08 -6.49
N ALA A 141 15.78 3.20 -6.83
CA ALA A 141 16.41 4.52 -6.82
C ALA A 141 16.91 4.98 -5.44
N LEU A 142 16.37 4.42 -4.34
CA LEU A 142 16.76 4.82 -2.97
C LEU A 142 17.74 3.86 -2.29
N CYS A 143 17.54 2.54 -2.43
CA CYS A 143 18.34 1.55 -1.70
C CYS A 143 19.15 0.62 -2.60
N GLN A 144 19.18 0.89 -3.92
CA GLN A 144 19.94 0.16 -4.93
C GLN A 144 19.68 -1.35 -5.01
N LYS A 145 18.61 -1.85 -4.36
CA LYS A 145 18.18 -3.25 -4.48
C LYS A 145 17.91 -3.58 -5.95
N LYS A 146 18.59 -4.59 -6.48
CA LYS A 146 18.53 -4.99 -7.89
C LYS A 146 17.15 -5.56 -8.27
N VAL A 147 16.69 -5.19 -9.46
CA VAL A 147 15.50 -5.74 -10.10
C VAL A 147 15.89 -7.01 -10.83
N THR A 148 15.15 -8.08 -10.60
CA THR A 148 15.25 -9.32 -11.37
C THR A 148 13.90 -9.66 -11.98
N THR A 149 13.86 -10.58 -12.92
CA THR A 149 12.60 -11.13 -13.45
C THR A 149 11.71 -11.71 -12.34
N GLY A 150 12.34 -12.36 -11.35
CA GLY A 150 11.69 -12.96 -10.18
C GLY A 150 11.21 -11.95 -9.11
N THR A 151 11.78 -10.74 -9.07
CA THR A 151 11.46 -9.72 -8.04
C THR A 151 10.86 -8.43 -8.58
N SER A 152 10.69 -8.29 -9.89
CA SER A 152 10.19 -7.06 -10.55
C SER A 152 8.82 -6.57 -10.08
N ASN A 153 7.96 -7.47 -9.60
CA ASN A 153 6.66 -7.14 -9.00
C ASN A 153 6.82 -6.40 -7.66
N CYS A 154 7.94 -6.58 -6.96
CA CYS A 154 8.26 -5.90 -5.72
C CYS A 154 8.79 -4.48 -5.94
N PHE A 155 8.83 -4.01 -7.19
CA PHE A 155 9.21 -2.65 -7.53
C PHE A 155 8.00 -1.86 -8.07
N ILE A 156 7.85 -0.63 -7.61
CA ILE A 156 6.72 0.25 -7.89
C ILE A 156 7.26 1.51 -8.58
N PHE A 157 6.53 1.97 -9.59
CA PHE A 157 6.73 3.30 -10.16
C PHE A 157 6.07 4.31 -9.25
N ASP A 158 6.90 5.07 -8.56
CA ASP A 158 6.49 6.11 -7.62
C ASP A 158 6.60 7.48 -8.30
N HIS A 159 5.50 8.22 -8.35
CA HIS A 159 5.47 9.55 -8.95
C HIS A 159 6.19 10.59 -8.08
N GLY A 160 6.29 10.39 -6.77
CA GLY A 160 6.93 11.33 -5.84
C GLY A 160 6.52 12.78 -6.09
N GLU A 161 7.51 13.66 -6.31
CA GLU A 161 7.31 15.09 -6.60
C GLU A 161 6.49 15.36 -7.87
N ASN A 162 6.48 14.43 -8.83
CA ASN A 162 5.69 14.53 -10.04
C ASN A 162 4.22 14.08 -9.86
N TYR A 163 3.74 13.86 -8.62
CA TYR A 163 2.36 13.43 -8.36
C TYR A 163 1.31 14.34 -9.00
N LYS A 164 1.52 15.67 -9.03
CA LYS A 164 0.59 16.61 -9.69
C LYS A 164 0.52 16.44 -11.22
N LYS A 165 1.56 15.87 -11.84
CA LYS A 165 1.64 15.63 -13.29
C LYS A 165 1.10 14.27 -13.72
N LYS A 166 0.84 13.38 -12.75
CA LYS A 166 0.29 12.04 -12.95
C LYS A 166 -1.11 12.11 -13.57
N LYS A 167 -1.31 11.43 -14.70
CA LYS A 167 -2.67 11.19 -15.22
C LYS A 167 -3.24 9.86 -14.71
N THR A 168 -2.39 8.87 -14.45
CA THR A 168 -2.83 7.55 -13.98
C THR A 168 -1.69 6.80 -13.29
N SER A 169 -1.99 5.80 -12.46
CA SER A 169 -0.94 4.90 -11.96
C SER A 169 -0.64 3.83 -13.01
N VAL A 170 0.64 3.49 -13.17
CA VAL A 170 1.08 2.43 -14.11
C VAL A 170 0.33 1.12 -13.84
N SER A 171 0.22 0.70 -12.58
CA SER A 171 -0.50 -0.53 -12.20
C SER A 171 -1.99 -0.49 -12.55
N ASN A 172 -2.69 0.61 -12.27
CA ASN A 172 -4.11 0.72 -12.61
C ASN A 172 -4.30 0.74 -14.13
N TYR A 173 -3.41 1.42 -14.86
CA TYR A 173 -3.49 1.50 -16.30
C TYR A 173 -3.30 0.14 -16.99
N ILE A 174 -2.37 -0.70 -16.48
CA ILE A 174 -2.23 -2.10 -16.92
C ILE A 174 -3.52 -2.89 -16.69
N ALA A 175 -4.17 -2.71 -15.55
CA ALA A 175 -5.41 -3.43 -15.21
C ALA A 175 -6.60 -3.00 -16.08
N THR A 176 -6.59 -1.79 -16.63
CA THR A 176 -7.67 -1.28 -17.48
C THR A 176 -7.39 -1.50 -18.97
N ASN A 177 -8.37 -2.02 -19.72
CA ASN A 177 -8.28 -2.20 -21.17
C ASN A 177 -9.05 -1.10 -21.93
N LYS A 178 -8.59 0.15 -21.77
CA LYS A 178 -9.21 1.32 -22.43
C LYS A 178 -8.89 1.45 -23.91
N CYS A 179 -7.76 0.90 -24.36
CA CYS A 179 -7.29 0.97 -25.74
C CYS A 179 -6.33 -0.17 -26.08
N GLY A 180 -6.01 -0.31 -27.37
CA GLY A 180 -5.00 -1.24 -27.87
C GLY A 180 -3.57 -0.89 -27.41
N PHE A 181 -2.65 -1.86 -27.56
CA PHE A 181 -1.29 -1.74 -27.03
C PHE A 181 -0.48 -0.55 -27.60
N PRO A 182 -0.51 -0.19 -28.90
CA PRO A 182 0.27 0.95 -29.41
C PRO A 182 -0.02 2.26 -28.69
N LYS A 183 -1.31 2.59 -28.52
CA LYS A 183 -1.75 3.78 -27.76
C LYS A 183 -1.44 3.67 -26.27
N ALA A 184 -1.59 2.47 -25.71
CA ALA A 184 -1.26 2.22 -24.31
C ALA A 184 0.23 2.39 -24.00
N LYS A 185 1.11 2.00 -24.93
CA LYS A 185 2.57 2.12 -24.80
C LYS A 185 2.98 3.58 -24.59
N LEU A 186 2.49 4.50 -25.42
CA LEU A 186 2.78 5.93 -25.32
C LEU A 186 2.37 6.52 -23.95
N ILE A 187 1.21 6.10 -23.44
CA ILE A 187 0.71 6.55 -22.13
C ILE A 187 1.57 5.98 -21.01
N LEU A 188 1.89 4.68 -21.06
CA LEU A 188 2.73 4.02 -20.07
C LEU A 188 4.13 4.62 -20.03
N GLU A 189 4.73 4.87 -21.19
CA GLU A 189 6.07 5.47 -21.30
C GLU A 189 6.12 6.86 -20.66
N ARG A 190 5.16 7.72 -21.00
CA ARG A 190 5.01 9.04 -20.36
C ARG A 190 4.90 8.90 -18.84
N GLU A 191 4.01 8.04 -18.35
CA GLU A 191 3.80 7.89 -16.89
C GLU A 191 5.02 7.31 -16.18
N MET A 192 5.69 6.32 -16.78
CA MET A 192 6.91 5.75 -16.21
C MET A 192 8.05 6.78 -16.16
N ASN A 193 8.18 7.66 -17.16
CA ASN A 193 9.21 8.70 -17.19
C ASN A 193 9.03 9.76 -16.08
N LEU A 194 7.81 9.95 -15.59
CA LEU A 194 7.54 10.82 -14.43
C LEU A 194 7.87 10.15 -13.09
N CYS A 195 8.06 8.83 -13.09
CA CYS A 195 8.24 8.06 -11.87
C CYS A 195 9.71 7.74 -11.61
N ARG A 196 10.07 7.62 -10.34
CA ARG A 196 11.24 6.86 -9.90
C ARG A 196 10.84 5.40 -9.66
N LEU A 197 11.80 4.48 -9.74
CA LEU A 197 11.55 3.06 -9.47
C LEU A 197 11.95 2.73 -8.03
N LEU A 198 11.01 2.34 -7.18
CA LEU A 198 11.26 2.02 -5.77
C LEU A 198 10.95 0.57 -5.46
N CYS A 199 11.73 -0.07 -4.58
CA CYS A 199 11.31 -1.35 -4.00
C CYS A 199 10.15 -1.14 -3.03
N SER A 200 9.37 -2.19 -2.75
CA SER A 200 8.12 -2.12 -1.96
C SER A 200 8.29 -1.54 -0.55
N ASN A 201 9.48 -1.68 0.04
CA ASN A 201 9.81 -1.11 1.33
C ASN A 201 10.04 0.41 1.21
N CYS A 202 10.83 0.84 0.24
CA CYS A 202 11.12 2.25 -0.02
C CYS A 202 9.88 3.03 -0.47
N ASP A 203 9.08 2.45 -1.36
CA ASP A 203 7.77 2.96 -1.79
C ASP A 203 6.87 3.24 -0.57
N TRP A 204 6.72 2.25 0.31
CA TRP A 204 5.90 2.40 1.51
C TRP A 204 6.37 3.54 2.42
N LYS A 205 7.68 3.66 2.62
CA LYS A 205 8.26 4.75 3.41
C LYS A 205 8.01 6.11 2.76
N ALA A 206 8.18 6.22 1.45
CA ALA A 206 7.91 7.45 0.71
C ALA A 206 6.45 7.86 0.84
N THR A 207 5.51 6.93 0.57
CA THR A 207 4.07 7.16 0.74
C THR A 207 3.73 7.53 2.19
N ARG A 208 4.35 6.89 3.20
CA ARG A 208 4.14 7.26 4.59
C ARG A 208 4.65 8.67 4.89
N LYS A 209 5.81 9.06 4.38
CA LYS A 209 6.33 10.42 4.53
C LYS A 209 5.41 11.46 3.88
N GLU A 210 4.82 11.14 2.74
CA GLU A 210 3.86 12.05 2.08
C GLU A 210 2.52 12.14 2.85
N LEU A 211 1.97 11.00 3.29
CA LEU A 211 0.68 10.97 4.01
C LEU A 211 0.78 11.48 5.46
N TRP A 212 1.93 11.28 6.12
CA TRP A 212 2.09 11.50 7.57
C TRP A 212 3.28 12.39 7.95
N GLY A 213 4.26 12.56 7.06
CA GLY A 213 5.40 13.47 7.25
C GLY A 213 5.03 14.93 7.03
N HIS A 214 3.99 15.19 6.24
CA HIS A 214 3.12 16.32 6.51
C HIS A 214 2.20 15.91 7.67
N LYS A 215 2.62 16.17 8.92
CA LYS A 215 1.68 16.91 9.76
C LYS A 215 1.45 18.20 8.98
N GLN A 216 0.52 18.18 8.01
CA GLN A 216 0.01 19.43 7.45
C GLN A 216 -0.31 20.25 8.68
N LYS A 217 0.22 21.48 8.76
CA LYS A 217 -0.39 22.48 9.61
C LYS A 217 -1.85 22.40 9.25
N LYS A 218 -2.65 21.88 10.17
CA LYS A 218 -4.04 21.64 9.86
C LYS A 218 -4.61 23.03 9.54
N PRO A 219 -5.53 23.21 8.58
CA PRO A 219 -6.03 24.55 8.25
C PRO A 219 -6.48 25.36 9.47
N TRP A 220 -6.93 24.68 10.53
CA TRP A 220 -7.31 25.29 11.80
C TRP A 220 -6.17 25.64 12.78
N GLU A 221 -4.94 25.17 12.55
CA GLU A 221 -3.73 25.68 13.23
C GLU A 221 -3.32 27.06 12.69
N GLU A 222 -3.83 27.46 11.51
CA GLU A 222 -3.79 28.84 11.03
C GLU A 222 -4.99 29.64 11.57
N GLU A 223 -6.20 29.05 11.63
CA GLU A 223 -7.37 29.72 12.23
C GLU A 223 -7.23 29.98 13.74
N GLN A 224 -6.50 29.15 14.50
CA GLN A 224 -6.24 29.43 15.92
C GLN A 224 -5.42 30.71 16.14
N VAL A 225 -4.59 31.10 15.18
CA VAL A 225 -3.77 32.32 15.26
C VAL A 225 -4.60 33.57 14.90
N THR A 226 -5.64 33.44 14.08
CA THR A 226 -6.51 34.56 13.71
C THR A 226 -7.72 34.73 14.61
N PHE A 227 -8.22 33.67 15.25
CA PHE A 227 -9.43 33.72 16.08
C PHE A 227 -9.17 34.02 17.57
N TYR A 228 -7.95 33.81 18.08
CA TYR A 228 -7.60 34.04 19.50
C TYR A 228 -6.63 35.22 19.71
N ASN A 229 -6.37 36.03 18.68
CA ASN A 229 -5.61 37.28 18.78
C ASN A 229 -6.52 38.53 18.76
N PHE A 230 -7.73 38.40 19.33
CA PHE A 230 -8.59 39.52 19.71
C PHE A 230 -8.77 39.50 21.22
#